data_AF-A0ABD2BM08-F1
#
_entry.id   AF-A0ABD2BM08-F1
#
_cell.length_a   1.000
_cell.length_b   1.000
_cell.length_c   1.000
_cell.angle_alpha   90.00
_cell.angle_beta   90.00
_cell.angle_gamma   90.00
#
_symmetry.space_group_name_H-M   'P 1'
#
loop_
_entity.id
_entity.type
_entity.pdbx_description
1 polymer ?
#
loop_
_entity_poly.entity_id
_entity_poly.type
_entity_poly.pdbx_seq_one_letter_code
_entity_poly.pdbx_strand_id
1 'polypeptide(L)'
;MLQAFDHADTSKEGSLTKHQYKIAMTALFGYCPNKPEINYVFRSSSNKISLKEFEYWVSKKCPINQPTISLETIFGLIDNDNKGYLTMIDLWKASEVIDMRISPSVWYKTFKELDQYQKGYIDLAEFIYIFTNIKNNINLNYT
;
A
#
# COMPACT_ATOMS: atom_id res chain seq x y z
N MET A 1 12.40 -4.99 8.38
CA MET A 1 12.61 -6.00 7.30
C MET A 1 12.33 -7.40 7.81
N LEU A 2 13.07 -7.86 8.83
CA LEU A 2 12.83 -9.16 9.48
C LEU A 2 11.39 -9.34 9.98
N GLN A 3 10.83 -8.35 10.70
CA GLN A 3 9.45 -8.42 11.18
C GLN A 3 8.41 -8.62 10.06
N ALA A 4 8.56 -7.95 8.91
CA ALA A 4 7.65 -8.11 7.79
C ALA A 4 7.82 -9.47 7.08
N PHE A 5 9.04 -10.01 7.08
CA PHE A 5 9.31 -11.36 6.60
C PHE A 5 8.63 -12.38 7.52
N ASP A 6 8.87 -12.30 8.83
CA ASP A 6 8.31 -13.21 9.84
C ASP A 6 6.79 -13.13 9.90
N HIS A 7 6.21 -11.94 9.74
CA HIS A 7 4.78 -11.75 9.65
C HIS A 7 4.17 -12.47 8.43
N ALA A 8 4.89 -12.47 7.30
CA ALA A 8 4.43 -13.12 6.08
C ALA A 8 4.71 -14.63 6.05
N ASP A 9 5.78 -15.12 6.69
CA ASP A 9 6.11 -16.54 6.82
C ASP A 9 5.27 -17.22 7.91
N THR A 10 3.95 -17.26 7.70
CA THR A 10 2.99 -17.89 8.61
C THR A 10 3.29 -19.37 8.87
N SER A 11 3.94 -20.04 7.92
CA SER A 11 4.38 -21.43 7.99
C SER A 11 5.68 -21.65 8.74
N LYS A 12 6.45 -20.58 9.03
CA LYS A 12 7.79 -20.62 9.65
C LYS A 12 8.77 -21.54 8.93
N GLU A 13 8.70 -21.56 7.60
CA GLU A 13 9.57 -22.40 6.77
C GLU A 13 10.93 -21.74 6.46
N GLY A 14 11.13 -20.48 6.86
CA GLY A 14 12.32 -19.69 6.57
C GLY A 14 12.38 -19.20 5.12
N SER A 15 11.25 -19.25 4.40
CA SER A 15 11.15 -18.81 3.01
C SER A 15 9.74 -18.35 2.65
N LEU A 16 9.63 -17.44 1.68
CA LEU A 16 8.35 -16.85 1.25
C LEU A 16 7.95 -17.34 -0.13
N THR A 17 6.73 -17.83 -0.25
CA THR A 17 6.05 -17.99 -1.54
C THR A 17 5.82 -16.63 -2.21
N LYS A 18 5.42 -16.63 -3.50
CA LYS A 18 5.00 -15.41 -4.22
C LYS A 18 3.93 -14.60 -3.48
N HIS A 19 2.99 -15.28 -2.82
CA HIS A 19 1.91 -14.62 -2.07
C HIS A 19 2.45 -13.99 -0.78
N GLN A 20 3.25 -14.72 -0.01
CA GLN A 20 3.85 -14.21 1.22
C GLN A 20 4.85 -13.07 0.92
N TYR A 21 5.59 -13.13 -0.18
CA TYR A 21 6.42 -12.01 -0.62
C TYR A 21 5.60 -10.73 -0.88
N LYS A 22 4.40 -10.85 -1.48
CA LYS A 22 3.51 -9.69 -1.66
C LYS A 22 3.06 -9.11 -0.34
N ILE A 23 2.71 -9.97 0.62
CA ILE A 23 2.35 -9.54 1.98
C ILE A 23 3.52 -8.79 2.61
N ALA A 24 4.72 -9.37 2.61
CA ALA A 24 5.91 -8.78 3.20
C ALA A 24 6.28 -7.42 2.56
N MET A 25 6.19 -7.29 1.23
CA MET A 25 6.42 -6.02 0.54
C MET A 25 5.34 -4.98 0.83
N THR A 26 4.08 -5.39 0.94
CA THR A 26 2.96 -4.51 1.31
C THR A 26 3.12 -4.01 2.74
N ALA A 27 3.54 -4.90 3.63
CA ALA A 27 3.87 -4.61 5.02
C ALA A 27 5.00 -3.58 5.16
N LEU A 28 6.08 -3.70 4.36
CA LEU A 28 7.23 -2.79 4.44
C LEU A 28 6.99 -1.44 3.76
N PHE A 29 6.28 -1.43 2.63
CA PHE A 29 6.25 -0.28 1.74
C PHE A 29 4.84 0.28 1.49
N GLY A 30 3.79 -0.35 2.01
CA GLY A 30 2.41 -0.04 1.61
C GLY A 30 2.11 -0.38 0.14
N TYR A 31 2.98 -1.18 -0.49
CA TYR A 31 2.97 -1.47 -1.92
C TYR A 31 2.89 -2.97 -2.19
N CYS A 32 1.92 -3.39 -2.99
CA CYS A 32 1.79 -4.77 -3.43
C CYS A 32 2.47 -4.98 -4.80
N PRO A 33 3.53 -5.80 -4.90
CA PRO A 33 4.22 -6.05 -6.15
C PRO A 33 3.32 -6.65 -7.25
N ASN A 34 3.40 -6.05 -8.44
CA ASN A 34 2.65 -6.50 -9.61
C ASN A 34 3.27 -7.76 -10.27
N LYS A 35 2.58 -8.35 -11.25
CA LYS A 35 2.99 -9.63 -11.87
C LYS A 35 4.38 -9.58 -12.52
N PRO A 36 4.77 -8.54 -13.29
CA PRO A 36 6.13 -8.41 -13.81
C PRO A 36 7.21 -8.42 -12.73
N GLU A 37 7.02 -7.67 -11.64
CA GLU A 37 8.00 -7.61 -10.55
C GLU A 37 8.13 -8.95 -9.83
N ILE A 38 7.01 -9.63 -9.57
CA ILE A 38 7.02 -10.99 -9.01
C ILE A 38 7.77 -11.95 -9.92
N ASN A 39 7.52 -11.90 -11.23
CA ASN A 39 8.21 -12.77 -12.18
C ASN A 39 9.72 -12.49 -12.22
N TYR A 40 10.13 -11.23 -12.08
CA TYR A 40 11.54 -10.85 -12.04
C TYR A 40 12.25 -11.38 -10.79
N VAL A 41 11.61 -11.24 -9.62
CA VAL A 41 12.12 -11.73 -8.33
C VAL A 41 12.23 -13.26 -8.32
N PHE A 42 11.21 -13.96 -8.82
CA PHE A 42 11.09 -15.42 -8.78
C PHE A 42 11.58 -16.13 -10.07
N ARG A 43 12.42 -15.47 -10.88
CA ARG A 43 12.91 -16.04 -12.15
C ARG A 43 13.79 -17.27 -11.99
N SER A 44 14.46 -17.42 -10.84
CA SER A 44 15.51 -18.41 -10.58
C SER A 44 15.00 -19.76 -10.08
N SER A 45 13.84 -20.21 -10.58
CA SER A 45 13.23 -21.55 -10.41
C SER A 45 12.83 -22.06 -9.02
N SER A 46 13.18 -21.42 -7.89
CA SER A 46 12.53 -21.68 -6.61
C SER A 46 11.23 -20.86 -6.52
N ASN A 47 10.06 -21.52 -6.41
CA ASN A 47 8.78 -20.84 -6.15
C ASN A 47 8.71 -20.16 -4.76
N LYS A 48 9.84 -20.11 -4.06
CA LYS A 48 10.05 -19.51 -2.75
C LYS A 48 11.38 -18.75 -2.74
N ILE A 49 11.46 -17.71 -1.92
CA ILE A 49 12.71 -16.97 -1.67
C ILE A 49 13.06 -17.02 -0.18
N SER A 50 14.34 -17.13 0.13
CA SER A 50 14.87 -17.05 1.49
C SER A 50 14.86 -15.63 2.05
N LEU A 51 15.09 -15.48 3.35
CA LEU A 51 15.28 -14.16 3.98
C LEU A 51 16.40 -13.36 3.30
N LYS A 52 17.53 -13.99 2.99
CA LYS A 52 18.67 -13.33 2.33
C LYS A 52 18.31 -12.79 0.93
N GLU A 53 17.54 -13.56 0.17
CA GLU A 53 17.05 -13.11 -1.14
C GLU A 53 16.01 -12.01 -1.01
N PHE A 54 15.13 -12.11 -0.01
CA PHE A 54 14.19 -11.03 0.32
C PHE A 54 14.93 -9.73 0.65
N GLU A 55 15.93 -9.78 1.53
CA GLU A 55 16.76 -8.61 1.88
C GLU A 55 17.46 -8.02 0.66
N TYR A 56 17.99 -8.87 -0.22
CA TYR A 56 18.58 -8.43 -1.49
C TYR A 56 17.56 -7.66 -2.33
N TRP A 57 16.34 -8.19 -2.53
CA TRP A 57 15.32 -7.54 -3.35
C TRP A 57 14.78 -6.26 -2.71
N VAL A 58 14.58 -6.26 -1.40
CA VAL A 58 14.17 -5.07 -0.63
C VAL A 58 15.24 -3.99 -0.73
N SER A 59 16.53 -4.32 -0.63
CA SER A 59 17.62 -3.34 -0.76
C SER A 59 17.72 -2.75 -2.17
N LYS A 60 17.47 -3.54 -3.22
CA LYS A 60 17.40 -3.07 -4.62
C LYS A 60 16.20 -2.16 -4.87
N LYS A 61 15.13 -2.34 -4.09
CA LYS A 61 13.93 -1.50 -4.11
C LYS A 61 14.01 -0.33 -3.14
N CYS A 62 15.05 -0.25 -2.29
CA CYS A 62 15.07 0.64 -1.14
C CYS A 62 14.90 2.11 -1.58
N PRO A 63 13.86 2.80 -1.08
CA PRO A 63 13.46 4.13 -1.54
C PRO A 63 14.32 5.23 -0.90
N ILE A 64 15.65 5.06 -0.88
CA ILE A 64 16.56 6.06 -0.31
C ILE A 64 16.45 7.42 -1.05
N ASN A 65 15.86 7.43 -2.26
CA ASN A 65 15.76 8.63 -3.11
C ASN A 65 14.34 8.92 -3.66
N GLN A 66 13.26 8.35 -3.11
CA GLN A 66 11.93 8.79 -3.55
C GLN A 66 11.56 10.09 -2.81
N PRO A 67 11.26 11.19 -3.51
CA PRO A 67 10.74 12.38 -2.86
C PRO A 67 9.46 12.01 -2.12
N THR A 68 9.41 12.27 -0.82
CA THR A 68 8.18 12.12 -0.04
C THR A 68 7.17 13.12 -0.58
N ILE A 69 6.24 12.65 -1.42
CA ILE A 69 5.11 13.45 -1.88
C ILE A 69 4.25 13.75 -0.66
N SER A 70 3.95 15.03 -0.43
CA SER A 70 3.13 15.43 0.71
C SER A 70 1.68 14.97 0.53
N LEU A 71 0.95 14.77 1.63
CA LEU A 71 -0.46 14.35 1.56
C LEU A 71 -1.33 15.41 0.86
N GLU A 72 -0.99 16.69 1.00
CA GLU A 72 -1.63 17.81 0.31
C GLU A 72 -1.41 17.72 -1.21
N THR A 73 -0.21 17.32 -1.62
CA THR A 73 0.11 17.14 -3.05
C THR A 73 -0.69 15.96 -3.62
N ILE A 74 -0.77 14.85 -2.89
CA ILE A 74 -1.59 13.70 -3.29
C ILE A 74 -3.06 14.09 -3.37
N PHE A 75 -3.57 14.82 -2.37
CA PHE A 75 -4.94 15.30 -2.34
C PHE A 75 -5.26 16.14 -3.59
N GLY A 76 -4.39 17.11 -3.92
CA GLY A 76 -4.57 17.96 -5.11
C GLY A 76 -4.48 17.17 -6.43
N LEU A 77 -3.68 16.11 -6.50
CA LEU A 77 -3.62 15.23 -7.67
C LEU A 77 -4.91 14.42 -7.87
N ILE A 78 -5.61 14.10 -6.78
CA ILE A 78 -6.89 13.38 -6.84
C ILE A 78 -8.04 14.37 -7.13
N ASP A 79 -8.02 15.55 -6.52
CA ASP A 79 -8.99 16.64 -6.70
C ASP A 79 -8.77 17.39 -8.04
N ASN A 80 -8.90 16.67 -9.15
CA ASN A 80 -8.57 17.17 -10.48
C ASN A 80 -9.39 18.38 -10.94
N ASP A 81 -10.56 18.62 -10.33
CA ASP A 81 -11.42 19.79 -10.54
C ASP A 81 -11.29 20.87 -9.46
N ASN A 82 -10.34 20.73 -8.52
CA ASN A 82 -10.01 21.70 -7.47
C ASN A 82 -11.21 22.13 -6.61
N LYS A 83 -12.07 21.19 -6.22
CA LYS A 83 -13.24 21.46 -5.37
C LYS A 83 -12.87 21.75 -3.92
N GLY A 84 -11.69 21.33 -3.49
CA GLY A 84 -11.25 21.34 -2.09
C GLY A 84 -11.77 20.14 -1.28
N TYR A 85 -12.39 19.15 -1.93
CA TYR A 85 -12.91 17.95 -1.29
C TYR A 85 -12.94 16.77 -2.28
N LEU A 86 -12.80 15.55 -1.75
CA LEU A 86 -12.80 14.31 -2.54
C LEU A 86 -14.11 13.56 -2.37
N THR A 87 -14.75 13.24 -3.48
CA THR A 87 -15.91 12.34 -3.52
C THR A 87 -15.47 10.89 -3.74
N MET A 88 -16.41 9.96 -3.57
CA MET A 88 -16.18 8.53 -3.89
C MET A 88 -15.73 8.34 -5.35
N ILE A 89 -16.24 9.17 -6.26
CA ILE A 89 -15.88 9.12 -7.69
C ILE A 89 -14.42 9.56 -7.90
N ASP A 90 -13.96 10.57 -7.17
CA ASP A 90 -12.58 11.07 -7.30
C ASP A 90 -11.57 10.01 -6.84
N LEU A 91 -11.85 9.37 -5.69
CA LEU A 91 -11.03 8.25 -5.20
C LEU A 91 -11.06 7.04 -6.14
N TRP A 92 -12.24 6.70 -6.68
CA TRP A 92 -12.36 5.62 -7.66
C TRP A 92 -11.49 5.91 -8.89
N LYS A 93 -11.59 7.10 -9.48
CA LYS A 93 -10.80 7.49 -10.65
C LYS A 93 -9.31 7.42 -10.36
N ALA A 94 -8.86 7.92 -9.21
CA ALA A 94 -7.46 7.83 -8.81
C ALA A 94 -6.98 6.37 -8.68
N SER A 95 -7.85 5.47 -8.23
CA SER A 95 -7.52 4.04 -8.14
C SER A 95 -7.33 3.36 -9.49
N GLU A 96 -8.11 3.76 -10.50
CA GLU A 96 -7.97 3.26 -11.87
C GLU A 96 -6.63 3.69 -12.49
N VAL A 97 -6.16 4.91 -12.17
CA VAL A 97 -4.86 5.42 -12.65
C VAL A 97 -3.69 4.56 -12.16
N ILE A 98 -3.81 3.99 -10.94
CA ILE A 98 -2.77 3.13 -10.35
C ILE A 98 -3.07 1.62 -10.53
N ASP A 99 -4.04 1.26 -11.38
CA ASP A 99 -4.54 -0.12 -11.62
C ASP A 99 -4.85 -0.87 -10.31
N MET A 100 -5.34 -0.14 -9.30
CA MET A 100 -5.72 -0.71 -8.02
C MET A 100 -7.16 -1.21 -8.10
N ARG A 101 -7.30 -2.50 -8.42
CA ARG A 101 -8.60 -3.17 -8.56
C ARG A 101 -9.23 -3.46 -7.20
N ILE A 102 -10.04 -2.54 -6.71
CA ILE A 102 -10.83 -2.70 -5.49
C ILE A 102 -12.29 -2.94 -5.88
N SER A 103 -12.94 -3.90 -5.22
CA SER A 103 -14.35 -4.18 -5.49
C SER A 103 -15.26 -3.02 -5.03
N PRO A 104 -16.41 -2.81 -5.68
CA PRO A 104 -17.33 -1.72 -5.30
C PRO A 104 -17.75 -1.75 -3.82
N SER A 105 -17.92 -2.95 -3.26
CA SER A 105 -18.31 -3.12 -1.85
C SER A 105 -17.20 -2.74 -0.88
N VAL A 106 -15.94 -3.01 -1.22
CA VAL A 106 -14.79 -2.57 -0.42
C VAL A 106 -14.65 -1.06 -0.54
N TRP A 107 -14.76 -0.50 -1.76
CA TRP A 107 -14.74 0.95 -1.98
C TRP A 107 -15.77 1.69 -1.14
N TYR A 108 -17.02 1.20 -1.13
CA TYR A 108 -18.09 1.80 -0.36
C TYR A 108 -17.83 1.77 1.15
N LYS A 109 -17.32 0.65 1.67
CA LYS A 109 -16.95 0.53 3.09
C LYS A 109 -15.80 1.46 3.44
N THR A 110 -14.73 1.45 2.64
CA THR A 110 -13.60 2.34 2.82
C THR A 110 -14.07 3.79 2.80
N PHE A 111 -14.84 4.21 1.81
CA PHE A 111 -15.33 5.60 1.75
C PHE A 111 -16.13 6.01 2.99
N LYS A 112 -16.99 5.12 3.52
CA LYS A 112 -17.72 5.38 4.76
C LYS A 112 -16.83 5.51 6.00
N GLU A 113 -15.72 4.77 6.04
CA GLU A 113 -14.73 4.91 7.11
C GLU A 113 -13.96 6.24 6.98
N LEU A 114 -13.77 6.72 5.75
CA LEU A 114 -13.07 7.97 5.47
C LEU A 114 -13.96 9.22 5.72
N ASP A 115 -15.22 9.18 5.32
CA ASP A 115 -16.20 10.26 5.51
C ASP A 115 -16.82 10.19 6.92
N GLN A 116 -15.99 10.53 7.93
CA GLN A 116 -16.33 10.37 9.34
C GLN A 116 -17.57 11.17 9.75
N TYR A 117 -17.75 12.33 9.13
CA TYR A 117 -18.88 13.21 9.38
C TYR A 117 -20.07 12.95 8.44
N GLN A 118 -20.00 11.95 7.57
CA GLN A 118 -21.07 11.54 6.65
C GLN A 118 -21.59 12.69 5.77
N LYS A 119 -20.68 13.56 5.32
CA LYS A 119 -20.97 14.72 4.49
C LYS A 119 -21.15 14.35 3.01
N GLY A 120 -20.75 13.15 2.62
CA GLY A 120 -20.68 12.68 1.23
C GLY A 120 -19.38 13.07 0.52
N TYR A 121 -18.42 13.66 1.24
CA TYR A 121 -17.11 14.04 0.74
C TYR A 121 -16.07 14.03 1.86
N ILE A 122 -14.81 13.90 1.48
CA ILE A 122 -13.64 13.89 2.36
C ILE A 122 -12.88 15.19 2.13
N ASP A 123 -12.78 16.03 3.16
CA ASP A 123 -11.92 17.22 3.09
C ASP A 123 -10.44 16.88 3.38
N LEU A 124 -9.56 17.86 3.18
CA LEU A 124 -8.11 17.66 3.38
C LEU A 124 -7.77 17.24 4.82
N ALA A 125 -8.52 17.73 5.82
CA ALA A 125 -8.26 17.40 7.22
C ALA A 125 -8.62 15.94 7.52
N GLU A 126 -9.78 15.48 7.04
CA GLU A 126 -10.16 14.07 7.10
C GLU A 126 -9.13 13.20 6.38
N PHE A 127 -8.75 13.57 5.15
CA PHE A 127 -7.74 12.85 4.38
C PHE A 127 -6.42 12.70 5.14
N ILE A 128 -5.87 13.80 5.67
CA ILE A 128 -4.62 13.78 6.45
C ILE A 128 -4.76 12.92 7.70
N TYR A 129 -5.85 13.07 8.44
CA TYR A 129 -6.11 12.32 9.67
C TYR A 129 -6.08 10.81 9.41
N ILE A 130 -6.76 10.36 8.36
CA ILE A 130 -6.86 8.94 8.03
C ILE A 130 -5.50 8.40 7.58
N PHE A 131 -4.84 9.06 6.64
CA PHE A 131 -3.56 8.57 6.12
C PHE A 131 -2.45 8.60 7.19
N THR A 132 -2.50 9.54 8.13
CA THR A 132 -1.60 9.58 9.28
C THR A 132 -1.89 8.42 10.24
N ASN A 133 -3.17 8.13 10.51
CA ASN A 133 -3.55 7.01 11.36
C ASN A 133 -3.33 5.64 10.72
N ILE A 134 -3.48 5.50 9.40
CA ILE A 134 -3.08 4.29 8.67
C ILE A 134 -1.58 4.11 8.78
N LYS A 135 -0.78 5.15 8.54
CA LYS A 135 0.69 5.09 8.69
C LYS A 135 1.09 4.72 10.12
N ASN A 136 0.42 5.28 11.12
CA ASN A 136 0.67 4.96 12.53
C ASN A 136 0.23 3.54 12.88
N ASN A 137 -0.90 3.04 12.39
CA ASN A 137 -1.34 1.66 12.60
C ASN A 137 -0.44 0.64 11.87
N ILE A 138 0.10 1.00 10.70
CA ILE A 138 1.14 0.19 10.05
C ILE A 138 2.39 0.19 10.92
N ASN A 139 2.83 1.32 11.48
CA ASN A 139 4.02 1.42 12.33
C ASN A 139 3.86 0.79 13.73
N LEU A 140 2.66 0.81 14.32
CA LEU A 140 2.37 0.24 15.64
C LEU A 140 2.29 -1.30 15.63
N ASN A 141 2.13 -1.91 14.46
CA ASN A 141 2.26 -3.38 14.31
C ASN A 141 3.74 -3.84 14.25
N TYR A 142 4.70 -2.93 14.46
CA TYR A 142 6.15 -3.21 14.40
C TYR A 142 6.93 -2.75 15.65
N THR A 143 6.26 -2.33 16.72
CA THR A 143 6.88 -2.16 18.06
C THR A 143 6.45 -3.28 18.98
#